data_AF-A0A970UF43-F1
#
_entry.id   AF-A0A970UF43-F1
#
_cell.length_a   1.000
_cell.length_b   1.000
_cell.length_c   1.000
_cell.angle_alpha   90.00
_cell.angle_beta   90.00
_cell.angle_gamma   90.00
#
_symmetry.space_group_name_H-M   'P 1'
#
loop_
_entity.id
_entity.type
_entity.pdbx_description
1 polymer ?
#
loop_
_entity_poly.entity_id
_entity_poly.type
_entity_poly.pdbx_seq_one_letter_code
_entity_poly.pdbx_strand_id
1 'polypeptide(L)'
;EMEMIRRGLIPEEMEDKWFIYWQDNTLFFHRSWTGFCLFVVRFVPKEDGWETVEADLNRDPGQYRETSGEKDADLIFFLIDLLLLHKPDATFPCRGKDAMEHALMGWSMVGRAIGGHHPNGDNEVR
;
A
#
# COMPACT_ATOMS: atom_id res chain seq x y z
N GLU A 1 10.74 -9.98 5.42
CA GLU A 1 9.99 -8.84 4.86
C GLU A 1 10.06 -8.77 3.34
N MET A 2 11.25 -8.65 2.72
CA MET A 2 11.35 -8.48 1.27
C MET A 2 10.77 -9.60 0.40
N GLU A 3 10.76 -10.85 0.89
CA GLU A 3 10.11 -11.96 0.17
C GLU A 3 8.60 -11.73 0.00
N MET A 4 7.94 -11.21 1.03
CA MET A 4 6.51 -10.89 0.99
C MET A 4 6.25 -9.67 0.10
N ILE A 5 7.07 -8.62 0.25
CA ILE A 5 6.98 -7.41 -0.58
C ILE A 5 7.08 -7.75 -2.08
N ARG A 6 7.99 -8.66 -2.45
CA ARG A 6 8.17 -9.10 -3.84
C ARG A 6 7.01 -9.91 -4.40
N ARG A 7 6.21 -10.56 -3.56
CA ARG A 7 4.98 -11.25 -4.02
C ARG A 7 3.92 -10.25 -4.48
N GLY A 8 3.96 -9.03 -3.97
CA GLY A 8 2.99 -7.99 -4.28
C GLY A 8 1.59 -8.32 -3.76
N LEU A 9 0.59 -7.73 -4.40
CA LEU A 9 -0.82 -7.87 -4.09
C LEU A 9 -1.62 -7.90 -5.39
N ILE A 10 -2.31 -9.01 -5.65
CA ILE A 10 -3.30 -9.12 -6.71
C ILE A 10 -4.69 -8.95 -6.05
N PRO A 11 -5.51 -7.96 -6.49
CA PRO A 11 -6.86 -7.79 -5.97
C PRO A 11 -7.78 -8.92 -6.44
N GLU A 12 -8.65 -9.40 -5.56
CA GLU A 12 -9.59 -10.49 -5.82
C GLU A 12 -11.04 -9.97 -5.92
N GLU A 13 -11.37 -8.95 -5.12
CA GLU A 13 -12.70 -8.34 -5.02
C GLU A 13 -12.69 -6.83 -5.28
N MET A 14 -13.88 -6.22 -5.39
CA MET A 14 -14.02 -4.78 -5.64
C MET A 14 -13.52 -3.92 -4.47
N GLU A 15 -13.55 -4.48 -3.27
CA GLU A 15 -13.06 -3.91 -2.02
C GLU A 15 -11.53 -3.90 -1.95
N ASP A 16 -10.86 -4.67 -2.81
CA ASP A 16 -9.40 -4.74 -2.89
C ASP A 16 -8.90 -3.60 -3.77
N LYS A 17 -8.61 -2.47 -3.12
CA LYS A 17 -8.42 -1.17 -3.78
C LYS A 17 -7.08 -0.98 -4.46
N TRP A 18 -6.14 -1.89 -4.23
CA TRP A 18 -4.77 -1.79 -4.69
C TRP A 18 -4.36 -3.01 -5.47
N PHE A 19 -3.65 -2.78 -6.56
CA PHE A 19 -2.84 -3.76 -7.25
C PHE A 19 -1.38 -3.34 -7.08
N ILE A 20 -0.58 -4.20 -6.48
CA ILE A 20 0.81 -3.91 -6.15
C ILE A 20 1.68 -5.00 -6.75
N TYR A 21 2.72 -4.64 -7.49
CA TYR A 21 3.63 -5.63 -8.05
C TYR A 21 5.07 -5.16 -8.00
N TRP A 22 5.96 -6.15 -7.97
CA TRP A 22 7.40 -5.94 -7.98
C TRP A 22 7.99 -6.20 -9.36
N GLN A 23 8.84 -5.31 -9.83
CA GLN A 23 9.62 -5.47 -11.05
C GLN A 23 10.94 -4.70 -10.93
N ASP A 24 12.07 -5.34 -11.27
CA ASP A 24 13.38 -4.69 -11.37
C ASP A 24 13.72 -3.78 -10.17
N ASN A 25 13.67 -4.35 -8.97
CA ASN A 25 13.95 -3.66 -7.70
C ASN A 25 13.00 -2.49 -7.37
N THR A 26 11.84 -2.47 -8.02
CA THR A 26 10.86 -1.40 -7.92
C THR A 26 9.49 -1.97 -7.60
N LEU A 27 8.77 -1.30 -6.70
CA LEU A 27 7.41 -1.64 -6.30
C LEU A 27 6.45 -0.62 -6.90
N PHE A 28 5.45 -1.10 -7.64
CA PHE A 28 4.47 -0.27 -8.33
C PHE A 28 3.13 -0.39 -7.64
N PHE A 29 2.49 0.75 -7.34
CA PHE A 29 1.20 0.82 -6.65
C PHE A 29 0.15 1.39 -7.59
N HIS A 30 -0.81 0.55 -7.96
CA HIS A 30 -1.93 0.93 -8.81
C HIS A 30 -3.24 0.87 -8.03
N ARG A 31 -4.16 1.77 -8.37
CA ARG A 31 -5.57 1.61 -7.99
C ARG A 31 -6.17 0.48 -8.81
N SER A 32 -6.75 -0.52 -8.17
CA SER A 32 -7.24 -1.75 -8.83
C SER A 32 -8.32 -1.46 -9.88
N TRP A 33 -9.24 -0.53 -9.60
CA TRP A 33 -10.38 -0.23 -10.47
C TRP A 33 -10.02 0.63 -11.68
N THR A 34 -9.20 1.66 -11.50
CA THR A 34 -8.88 2.63 -12.56
C THR A 34 -7.56 2.32 -13.27
N GLY A 35 -6.71 1.48 -12.68
CA GLY A 35 -5.37 1.20 -13.17
C GLY A 35 -4.37 2.34 -12.96
N PHE A 36 -4.76 3.46 -12.35
CA PHE A 36 -3.87 4.61 -12.15
C PHE A 36 -2.68 4.22 -11.27
N CYS A 37 -1.47 4.42 -11.80
CA CYS A 37 -0.22 4.27 -11.05
C CYS A 37 -0.07 5.48 -10.15
N LEU A 38 -0.08 5.27 -8.83
CA LEU A 38 0.03 6.36 -7.87
C LEU A 38 1.43 6.50 -7.31
N PHE A 39 2.09 5.36 -7.04
CA PHE A 39 3.40 5.35 -6.41
C PHE A 39 4.32 4.35 -7.12
N VAL A 40 5.58 4.74 -7.31
CA VAL A 40 6.64 3.89 -7.82
C VAL A 40 7.82 3.99 -6.85
N VAL A 41 8.11 2.93 -6.12
CA VAL A 41 9.06 2.93 -5.00
C VAL A 41 10.27 2.09 -5.37
N ARG A 42 11.44 2.73 -5.44
CA ARG A 42 12.72 2.07 -5.79
C ARG A 42 13.45 1.62 -4.54
N PHE A 43 13.99 0.41 -4.60
CA PHE A 43 14.80 -0.17 -3.54
C PHE A 43 16.22 -0.47 -4.01
N VAL A 44 17.20 -0.31 -3.12
CA VAL A 44 18.58 -0.74 -3.34
C VAL A 44 18.96 -1.83 -2.33
N PRO A 45 19.76 -2.83 -2.75
CA PRO A 45 20.34 -3.78 -1.81
C PRO A 45 21.38 -3.08 -0.92
N LYS A 46 21.40 -3.45 0.36
CA LYS A 46 22.43 -3.11 1.34
C LYS A 46 23.02 -4.37 1.95
N GLU A 47 24.11 -4.22 2.71
CA GLU A 47 24.83 -5.35 3.34
C GLU A 47 23.89 -6.27 4.14
N ASP A 48 22.92 -5.71 4.87
CA ASP A 48 21.99 -6.46 5.71
C ASP A 48 20.51 -6.37 5.25
N GLY A 49 20.23 -6.02 3.99
CA GLY A 49 18.85 -5.97 3.51
C GLY A 49 18.60 -5.10 2.30
N TRP A 50 17.49 -4.37 2.34
CA TRP A 50 17.04 -3.47 1.27
C TRP A 50 16.62 -2.15 1.88
N GLU A 51 16.94 -1.05 1.19
CA GLU A 51 16.53 0.29 1.59
C GLU A 51 15.74 0.94 0.46
N THR A 52 14.65 1.61 0.83
CA THR A 52 13.91 2.48 -0.08
C THR A 52 14.72 3.74 -0.35
N VAL A 53 15.05 4.00 -1.62
CA VAL A 53 15.90 5.15 -1.99
C VAL A 53 15.11 6.31 -2.58
N GLU A 54 13.98 6.02 -3.19
CA GLU A 54 13.23 7.01 -3.95
C GLU A 54 11.78 6.56 -4.17
N ALA A 55 10.86 7.52 -4.25
CA ALA A 55 9.49 7.28 -4.62
C ALA A 55 9.02 8.34 -5.63
N ASP A 56 8.56 7.91 -6.80
CA ASP A 56 7.84 8.78 -7.73
C ASP A 56 6.36 8.76 -7.39
N LEU A 57 5.76 9.95 -7.34
CA LEU A 57 4.40 10.16 -6.89
C LEU A 57 3.58 10.76 -8.02
N ASN A 58 2.38 10.22 -8.27
CA ASN A 58 1.47 10.78 -9.25
C ASN A 58 0.96 12.15 -8.75
N ARG A 59 1.07 13.16 -9.61
CA ARG A 59 0.65 14.54 -9.35
C ARG A 59 -0.41 15.04 -10.34
N ASP A 60 -1.01 14.14 -11.12
CA ASP A 60 -2.17 14.47 -11.95
C ASP A 60 -3.41 14.63 -11.06
N PRO A 61 -3.96 15.85 -10.91
CA PRO A 61 -5.11 16.11 -10.03
C PRO A 61 -6.40 15.42 -10.49
N GLY A 62 -6.47 14.98 -11.76
CA GLY A 62 -7.58 14.18 -12.29
C GLY A 62 -7.54 12.73 -11.83
N GLN A 63 -6.36 12.23 -11.43
CA GLN A 63 -6.14 10.85 -10.99
C GLN A 63 -5.93 10.75 -9.48
N TYR A 64 -5.25 11.72 -8.89
CA TYR A 64 -4.90 11.73 -7.47
C TYR A 64 -4.79 13.15 -6.92
N ARG A 65 -5.47 13.41 -5.80
CA ARG A 65 -5.64 14.78 -5.28
C ARG A 65 -4.69 15.15 -4.14
N GLU A 66 -4.02 14.17 -3.53
CA GLU A 66 -3.02 14.49 -2.50
C GLU A 66 -1.80 15.11 -3.15
N THR A 67 -1.26 16.14 -2.49
CA THR A 67 -0.14 16.95 -2.99
C THR A 67 1.02 16.99 -2.00
N SER A 68 0.82 16.51 -0.77
CA SER A 68 1.86 16.42 0.25
C SER A 68 2.66 15.12 0.12
N GLY A 69 3.94 15.25 -0.24
CA GLY A 69 4.86 14.12 -0.27
C GLY A 69 5.05 13.43 1.09
N GLU A 70 4.91 14.14 2.21
CA GLU A 70 4.98 13.56 3.54
C GLU A 70 3.83 12.57 3.78
N LYS A 71 2.59 12.97 3.42
CA LYS A 71 1.42 12.10 3.55
C LYS A 71 1.47 10.92 2.60
N ASP A 72 2.02 11.11 1.40
CA ASP A 72 2.21 10.02 0.46
C ASP A 72 3.24 9.01 0.97
N ALA A 73 4.34 9.48 1.57
CA ALA A 73 5.32 8.61 2.19
C ALA A 73 4.69 7.79 3.33
N ASP A 74 3.95 8.44 4.24
CA ASP A 74 3.23 7.76 5.31
C ASP A 74 2.25 6.72 4.77
N LEU A 75 1.52 7.06 3.69
CA LEU A 75 0.58 6.15 3.04
C LEU A 75 1.30 4.96 2.40
N ILE A 76 2.43 5.17 1.71
CA ILE A 76 3.23 4.09 1.11
C ILE A 76 3.67 3.09 2.19
N PHE A 77 4.23 3.58 3.30
CA PHE A 77 4.66 2.69 4.39
C PHE A 77 3.48 1.94 5.00
N PHE A 78 2.36 2.63 5.24
CA PHE A 78 1.14 1.99 5.71
C PHE A 78 0.64 0.89 4.76
N LEU A 79 0.66 1.12 3.44
CA LEU A 79 0.25 0.11 2.46
C LEU A 79 1.19 -1.10 2.46
N ILE A 80 2.50 -0.89 2.59
CA ILE A 80 3.47 -1.99 2.69
C ILE A 80 3.22 -2.81 3.96
N ASP A 81 3.14 -2.14 5.11
CA ASP A 81 2.97 -2.79 6.40
C ASP A 81 1.65 -3.56 6.48
N LEU A 82 0.54 -2.93 6.06
CA LEU A 82 -0.77 -3.55 6.09
C LEU A 82 -0.92 -4.61 5.00
N LEU A 83 -0.76 -4.24 3.72
CA LEU A 83 -1.17 -5.09 2.60
C LEU A 83 -0.14 -6.14 2.19
N LEU A 84 1.16 -5.88 2.40
CA LEU A 84 2.22 -6.79 1.95
C LEU A 84 2.86 -7.56 3.11
N LEU A 85 2.98 -6.93 4.29
CA LEU A 85 3.58 -7.54 5.47
C LEU A 85 2.56 -8.07 6.47
N HIS A 86 1.27 -7.75 6.28
CA HIS A 86 0.16 -8.17 7.15
C HIS A 86 0.39 -7.81 8.62
N LYS A 87 1.01 -6.66 8.90
CA LYS A 87 1.24 -6.18 10.26
C LYS A 87 -0.08 -5.73 10.90
N PRO A 88 -0.52 -6.35 12.00
CA PRO A 88 -1.83 -6.09 12.60
C PRO A 88 -1.91 -4.73 13.32
N ASP A 89 -0.77 -4.11 13.60
CA ASP A 89 -0.64 -2.79 14.25
C ASP A 89 -0.46 -1.63 13.24
N ALA A 90 -0.48 -1.94 11.93
CA ALA A 90 -0.44 -0.93 10.89
C ALA A 90 -1.62 0.05 11.04
N THR A 91 -1.30 1.31 11.30
CA THR A 91 -2.29 2.35 11.59
C THR A 91 -2.41 3.31 10.42
N PHE A 92 -3.65 3.59 9.99
CA PHE A 92 -3.88 4.52 8.89
C PHE A 92 -3.36 5.93 9.24
N PRO A 93 -2.50 6.55 8.39
CA PRO A 93 -1.86 7.82 8.68
C PRO A 93 -2.82 8.98 8.43
N CYS A 94 -3.72 9.22 9.38
CA CYS A 94 -4.60 10.37 9.40
C CYS A 94 -4.35 11.20 10.67
N ARG A 95 -4.28 12.53 10.49
CA ARG A 95 -4.08 13.46 11.59
C ARG A 95 -5.45 13.83 12.16
N GLY A 96 -5.89 13.07 13.16
CA GLY A 96 -7.17 13.24 13.86
C GLY A 96 -7.20 12.41 15.15
N LYS A 97 -8.19 12.63 16.01
CA LYS A 97 -8.45 11.78 17.19
C LYS A 97 -9.79 11.05 17.10
N ASP A 98 -10.53 11.25 16.01
CA ASP A 98 -11.83 10.63 15.82
C ASP A 98 -11.67 9.23 15.24
N ALA A 99 -11.96 8.22 16.05
CA ALA A 99 -11.83 6.81 15.66
C ALA A 99 -12.76 6.42 14.49
N MET A 100 -13.95 7.03 14.39
CA MET A 100 -14.88 6.76 13.29
C MET A 100 -14.35 7.33 11.98
N GLU A 101 -13.82 8.55 12.02
CA GLU A 101 -13.21 9.19 10.85
C GLU A 101 -12.00 8.38 10.35
N HIS A 102 -11.17 7.91 11.27
CA HIS A 102 -10.02 7.05 10.96
C HIS A 102 -10.45 5.73 10.28
N ALA A 103 -11.49 5.07 10.82
CA ALA A 103 -12.02 3.84 10.25
C ALA A 103 -12.62 4.08 8.85
N LEU A 104 -13.36 5.17 8.66
CA LEU A 104 -13.97 5.52 7.37
C LEU A 104 -12.90 5.84 6.31
N MET A 105 -11.88 6.62 6.67
CA MET A 105 -10.77 6.91 5.75
C MET A 105 -9.96 5.66 5.44
N GLY A 106 -9.68 4.82 6.44
CA GLY A 106 -9.02 3.53 6.27
C GLY A 106 -9.81 2.64 5.30
N TRP A 107 -11.11 2.44 5.53
CA TRP A 107 -11.98 1.71 4.62
C TRP A 107 -11.96 2.30 3.22
N SER A 108 -12.04 3.64 3.08
CA SER A 108 -11.95 4.32 1.80
C SER A 108 -10.65 4.03 1.04
N MET A 109 -9.53 3.89 1.76
CA MET A 109 -8.22 3.68 1.15
C MET A 109 -7.89 2.23 0.84
N VAL A 110 -8.15 1.31 1.78
CA VAL A 110 -7.70 -0.11 1.73
C VAL A 110 -8.83 -1.13 1.83
N GLY A 111 -10.09 -0.68 1.94
CA GLY A 111 -11.26 -1.55 1.92
C GLY A 111 -11.25 -2.57 3.06
N ARG A 112 -11.55 -3.83 2.73
CA ARG A 112 -11.67 -4.95 3.69
C ARG A 112 -10.39 -5.28 4.47
N ALA A 113 -9.22 -4.87 3.97
CA ALA A 113 -7.95 -5.03 4.67
C ALA A 113 -7.89 -4.25 6.00
N ILE A 114 -8.67 -3.16 6.15
CA ILE A 114 -8.75 -2.45 7.44
C ILE A 114 -9.36 -3.32 8.55
N GLY A 115 -10.15 -4.33 8.17
CA GLY A 115 -10.75 -5.31 9.07
C GLY A 115 -9.98 -6.63 9.14
N GLY A 116 -8.72 -6.66 8.68
CA GLY A 116 -7.86 -7.84 8.71
C GLY A 116 -8.12 -8.89 7.62
N HIS A 117 -9.01 -8.59 6.65
CA HIS A 117 -9.25 -9.48 5.52
C HIS A 117 -8.34 -9.07 4.35
N HIS A 118 -7.24 -9.80 4.16
CA HIS A 118 -6.26 -9.52 3.12
C HIS A 118 -6.49 -10.40 1.88
N PRO A 119 -6.44 -9.82 0.66
CA PRO A 119 -6.32 -10.64 -0.55
C PRO A 119 -5.02 -11.45 -0.47
N ASN A 120 -5.08 -12.73 -0.84
CA ASN A 120 -3.98 -13.70 -0.68
C ASN A 120 -3.64 -14.14 0.76
N GLY A 121 -4.37 -13.69 1.79
CA GLY A 121 -4.17 -14.13 3.18
C GLY A 121 -4.70 -15.54 3.48
N ASP A 122 -5.63 -16.05 2.66
CA ASP A 122 -6.32 -17.31 2.91
C ASP A 122 -5.63 -18.55 2.30
N ASN A 123 -4.43 -18.41 1.72
CA ASN A 123 -3.74 -19.48 0.99
C ASN A 123 -2.54 -20.11 1.72
N GLU A 124 -2.41 -19.97 3.04
CA GLU A 124 -1.44 -20.75 3.83
C GLU A 124 -1.97 -22.11 4.34
N VAL A 125 -3.14 -22.57 3.88
CA VAL A 125 -3.59 -23.95 4.13
C VAL A 125 -4.13 -24.61 2.87
N ARG A 126 -3.24 -25.15 2.02
CA ARG A 126 -3.48 -26.38 1.25
C ARG A 126 -2.18 -27.14 1.00
#